data_AF-A0A1H8RH22-F1
#
_entry.id   AF-A0A1H8RH22-F1
#
_cell.length_a   1.000
_cell.length_b   1.000
_cell.length_c   1.000
_cell.angle_alpha   90.00
_cell.angle_beta   90.00
_cell.angle_gamma   90.00
#
_symmetry.space_group_name_H-M   'P 1'
#
loop_
_entity.id
_entity.type
_entity.pdbx_description
1 polymer ?
#
loop_
_entity_poly.entity_id
_entity_poly.type
_entity_poly.pdbx_seq_one_letter_code
_entity_poly.pdbx_strand_id
1 'polypeptide(L)' 'MRIGVEIDFIIPDSLAALDLYESIFDLERVEVTHLKKGQNEMIFTIYDVHFHMLDENAEIGLYTPQ' A
#
# COMPACT_ATOMS: atom_id res chain seq x y z
N MET A 1 11.32 -14.62 10.41
CA MET A 1 11.74 -14.14 9.08
C MET A 1 10.99 -14.98 8.05
N ARG A 2 9.98 -14.42 7.38
CA ARG A 2 9.35 -15.10 6.23
C ARG A 2 10.32 -14.97 5.05
N ILE A 3 10.65 -16.07 4.39
CA ILE A 3 11.36 -16.05 3.11
C ILE A 3 10.26 -15.89 2.05
N GLY A 4 10.22 -14.74 1.40
CA GLY A 4 9.18 -14.40 0.42
C GLY A 4 9.55 -13.14 -0.37
N VAL A 5 8.75 -12.83 -1.39
CA VAL A 5 8.85 -11.58 -2.15
C VAL A 5 7.71 -10.67 -1.70
N GLU A 6 8.02 -9.41 -1.44
CA GLU A 6 7.06 -8.33 -1.21
C GLU A 6 7.11 -7.36 -2.39
N ILE A 7 5.95 -6.82 -2.77
CA ILE A 7 5.84 -5.81 -3.83
C ILE A 7 5.57 -4.47 -3.18
N ASP A 8 6.58 -3.59 -3.23
CA ASP A 8 6.54 -2.28 -2.61
C ASP A 8 6.35 -1.20 -3.69
N PHE A 9 5.42 -0.28 -3.48
CA PHE A 9 5.19 0.81 -4.42
C PHE A 9 4.57 2.05 -3.77
N ILE A 10 4.78 3.19 -4.43
CA ILE A 10 4.32 4.50 -4.01
C ILE A 10 3.12 4.89 -4.88
N ILE A 11 2.05 5.38 -4.26
CA ILE A 11 0.82 5.80 -4.92
C ILE A 11 0.32 7.15 -4.36
N PRO A 12 -0.41 7.98 -5.13
CA PRO A 12 -0.83 9.30 -4.63
C PRO A 12 -1.75 9.25 -3.40
N ASP A 13 -2.53 8.18 -3.24
CA ASP A 13 -3.48 7.99 -2.14
C ASP A 13 -3.71 6.49 -1.89
N SER A 14 -3.01 5.96 -0.90
CA SER A 14 -3.00 4.54 -0.58
C SER A 14 -4.29 4.06 0.09
N LEU A 15 -5.01 4.92 0.83
CA LEU A 15 -6.35 4.58 1.35
C LEU A 15 -7.37 4.45 0.22
N ALA A 16 -7.41 5.42 -0.69
CA ALA A 16 -8.30 5.35 -1.85
C ALA A 16 -7.99 4.17 -2.77
N ALA A 17 -6.71 3.83 -2.92
CA ALA A 17 -6.29 2.66 -3.68
C ALA A 17 -6.70 1.35 -2.97
N LEU A 18 -6.56 1.26 -1.65
CA LEU A 18 -7.01 0.09 -0.89
C LEU A 18 -8.51 -0.16 -1.10
N ASP A 19 -9.35 0.88 -0.98
CA ASP A 19 -10.80 0.77 -1.21
C ASP A 19 -11.11 0.21 -2.62
N LEU A 20 -10.37 0.66 -3.63
CA LEU A 20 -10.52 0.13 -4.99
C LEU A 20 -10.11 -1.34 -5.07
N TYR A 21 -8.99 -1.72 -4.46
CA TYR A 21 -8.46 -3.08 -4.53
C TYR A 21 -9.40 -4.06 -3.82
N GLU A 22 -9.99 -3.66 -2.70
CA GLU A 22 -11.01 -4.44 -1.98
C GLU A 22 -12.28 -4.66 -2.81
N SER A 23 -12.61 -3.73 -3.70
CA SER A 23 -13.76 -3.88 -4.59
C SER A 23 -13.52 -4.87 -5.74
N ILE A 24 -12.27 -5.20 -6.04
CA ILE A 24 -11.87 -6.00 -7.21
C ILE A 24 -11.35 -7.39 -6.78
N PHE A 25 -10.61 -7.46 -5.68
CA PHE A 25 -9.91 -8.66 -5.23
C PHE A 25 -10.39 -9.11 -3.86
N ASP A 26 -10.29 -10.42 -3.63
CA ASP A 26 -10.39 -11.00 -2.29
C ASP A 26 -9.03 -10.81 -1.60
N LEU A 27 -8.87 -9.67 -0.93
CA LEU A 27 -7.63 -9.28 -0.25
C LEU A 27 -7.78 -9.35 1.26
N GLU A 28 -6.68 -9.64 1.95
CA GLU A 28 -6.62 -9.61 3.41
C GLU A 28 -5.76 -8.43 3.87
N ARG A 29 -6.33 -7.54 4.68
CA ARG A 29 -5.57 -6.46 5.33
C ARG A 29 -4.63 -7.08 6.37
N VAL A 30 -3.36 -6.67 6.36
CA VAL A 30 -2.37 -7.02 7.38
C VAL A 30 -2.14 -5.81 8.29
N GLU A 31 -1.86 -4.65 7.71
CA GLU A 31 -1.67 -3.38 8.41
C GLU A 31 -2.27 -2.24 7.57
N VAL A 32 -3.01 -1.35 8.22
CA VAL A 32 -3.56 -0.14 7.58
C VAL A 32 -3.44 1.01 8.55
N THR A 33 -2.76 2.06 8.11
CA THR A 33 -2.64 3.30 8.88
C THR A 33 -3.76 4.28 8.50
N HIS A 34 -4.14 5.12 9.47
CA HIS A 34 -5.15 6.18 9.29
C HIS A 34 -4.59 7.52 9.75
N LEU A 35 -3.52 7.94 9.09
CA LEU A 35 -2.79 9.18 9.33
C LEU A 35 -3.17 10.26 8.30
N LYS A 36 -2.47 11.40 8.34
CA LYS A 36 -2.62 12.43 7.33
C LYS A 36 -2.13 11.89 5.97
N LYS A 37 -2.86 12.19 4.89
CA LYS A 37 -2.42 11.89 3.52
C LYS A 37 -0.97 12.33 3.29
N GLY A 38 -0.16 11.46 2.70
CA GLY A 38 1.29 11.57 2.60
C GLY A 38 2.03 10.79 3.69
N GLN A 39 1.34 10.23 4.67
CA GLN A 39 1.94 9.49 5.78
C GLN A 39 1.34 8.11 5.97
N ASN A 40 0.38 7.71 5.11
CA ASN A 40 -0.19 6.38 5.21
C ASN A 40 0.67 5.33 4.51
N GLU A 41 0.62 4.15 5.08
CA GLU A 41 1.09 2.89 4.53
C GLU A 41 0.11 1.74 4.82
N MET A 42 0.11 0.76 3.92
CA MET A 42 -0.78 -0.39 3.93
C MET A 42 0.02 -1.63 3.57
N ILE A 43 -0.11 -2.65 4.41
CA ILE A 43 0.35 -4.00 4.10
C ILE A 43 -0.89 -4.86 3.95
N PHE A 44 -0.99 -5.56 2.83
CA PHE A 44 -2.09 -6.47 2.56
C PHE A 44 -1.62 -7.65 1.71
N THR A 45 -2.42 -8.70 1.65
CA THR A 45 -2.17 -9.85 0.81
C THR A 45 -3.27 -10.04 -0.22
N ILE A 46 -2.89 -10.46 -1.43
CA ILE A 46 -3.80 -10.96 -2.46
C ILE A 46 -3.26 -12.33 -2.88
N TYR A 47 -4.03 -13.39 -2.65
CA TYR A 47 -3.65 -14.78 -2.99
C TYR A 47 -2.22 -15.14 -2.56
N ASP A 48 -1.90 -14.92 -1.27
CA ASP A 48 -0.60 -15.14 -0.63
C ASP A 48 0.56 -14.21 -1.08
N VAL A 49 0.34 -13.29 -2.02
CA VAL A 49 1.31 -12.28 -2.41
C VAL A 49 1.21 -11.08 -1.48
N HIS A 50 2.34 -10.66 -0.92
CA HIS A 50 2.44 -9.49 -0.04
C HIS A 50 2.64 -8.21 -0.83
N PHE A 51 1.84 -7.19 -0.50
CA PHE A 51 1.94 -5.85 -1.06
C PHE A 51 2.14 -4.85 0.07
N HIS A 52 3.08 -3.93 -0.12
CA HIS A 52 3.29 -2.74 0.71
C HIS A 52 3.09 -1.49 -0.14
N MET A 53 2.03 -0.75 0.17
CA MET A 53 1.67 0.47 -0.55
C MET A 53 1.89 1.68 0.36
N LEU A 54 2.57 2.70 -0.15
CA LEU A 54 2.86 3.93 0.57
C LEU A 54 2.24 5.13 -0.13
N ASP A 55 1.76 6.10 0.65
CA ASP A 55 1.38 7.40 0.13
C ASP A 55 2.58 8.12 -0.51
N GLU A 56 2.30 8.87 -1.57
CA GLU A 56 3.21 9.84 -2.13
C GLU A 56 3.58 10.91 -1.09
N ASN A 57 4.88 11.15 -0.94
CA ASN A 57 5.39 12.17 -0.05
C ASN A 57 6.74 12.70 -0.53
N ALA A 58 6.70 13.85 -1.20
CA ALA A 58 7.89 14.52 -1.71
C ALA A 58 8.84 15.01 -0.61
N GLU A 59 8.37 15.25 0.63
CA GLU A 59 9.22 15.71 1.74
C GLU A 59 10.24 14.65 2.17
N ILE A 60 9.91 13.38 1.97
CA ILE A 60 10.76 12.23 2.31
C ILE A 60 11.20 11.42 1.08
N GLY A 61 11.01 11.97 -0.12
CA GLY A 61 11.49 11.38 -1.37
C GLY A 61 10.65 10.22 -1.91
N LEU A 62 9.40 10.08 -1.48
CA LEU A 62 8.45 9.11 -2.05
C LEU A 62 7.69 9.76 -3.21
N TYR A 63 8.11 9.46 -4.44
CA TYR A 63 7.51 9.99 -5.66
C TYR A 63 6.73 8.91 -6.40
N THR A 64 5.59 9.30 -6.97
CA THR A 64 4.81 8.42 -7.83
C THR A 64 5.30 8.46 -9.28
N PRO A 65 5.12 7.38 -10.06
CA PRO A 65 5.35 7.41 -11.50
C PRO A 65 4.50 8.51 -12.18
N GLN A 66 5.08 9.16 -13.20
CA GLN A 66 4.43 10.21 -13.99
C GLN A 66 3.81 9.67 -15.28
#